data_AF-A0A1D2QGV1-F1
#
_entry.id   AF-A0A1D2QGV1-F1
#
_cell.length_a   1.000
_cell.length_b   1.000
_cell.length_c   1.000
_cell.angle_alpha   90.00
_cell.angle_beta   90.00
_cell.angle_gamma   90.00
#
_symmetry.space_group_name_H-M   'P 1'
#
loop_
_entity.id
_entity.type
_entity.pdbx_description
1 polymer ?
#
loop_
_entity_poly.entity_id
_entity_poly.type
_entity_poly.pdbx_seq_one_letter_code
_entity_poly.pdbx_strand_id
1 'polypeptide(L)' 'LADKSVTADPLDGWEYANAYDEFEDADGVELVCGASETDGDGCGELYFLNFVRYEKGEELDPDVPLRPEDAPNFDFRT' A
#
# COMPACT_ATOMS: atom_id res chain seq x y z
N LEU A 1 -8.97 -8.99 -8.54
CA LEU A 1 -8.00 -8.54 -7.50
C LEU A 1 -8.80 -8.17 -6.26
N ALA A 2 -8.25 -8.40 -5.07
CA ALA A 2 -8.87 -8.01 -3.81
C ALA A 2 -7.91 -7.07 -3.07
N ASP A 3 -8.46 -6.07 -2.39
CA ASP A 3 -7.66 -5.07 -1.66
C ASP A 3 -7.07 -5.69 -0.39
N LYS A 4 -5.77 -5.46 -0.14
CA LYS A 4 -5.10 -5.90 1.09
C LYS A 4 -4.82 -4.74 2.04
N SER A 5 -4.11 -3.71 1.57
CA SER A 5 -3.70 -2.58 2.41
C SER A 5 -3.36 -1.35 1.58
N VAL A 6 -3.30 -0.18 2.22
CA VAL A 6 -2.74 1.06 1.64
C VAL A 6 -1.53 1.47 2.46
N THR A 7 -0.40 1.73 1.80
CA THR A 7 0.87 2.10 2.43
C THR A 7 1.42 3.41 1.84
N ALA A 8 2.20 4.14 2.63
CA ALA A 8 2.89 5.34 2.15
C ALA A 8 4.13 4.98 1.30
N ASP A 9 4.76 3.85 1.61
CA ASP A 9 5.90 3.30 0.88
C ASP A 9 5.49 2.03 0.11
N PRO A 10 6.16 1.73 -1.02
CA PRO A 10 5.90 0.49 -1.77
C PRO A 10 6.38 -0.73 -0.98
N LEU A 11 5.67 -1.85 -1.13
CA LEU A 11 6.02 -3.13 -0.55
C LEU A 11 7.15 -3.81 -1.34
N ASP A 12 8.06 -4.48 -0.63
CA ASP A 12 9.16 -5.20 -1.26
C ASP A 12 8.64 -6.34 -2.14
N GLY A 13 9.04 -6.35 -3.42
CA GLY A 13 8.67 -7.36 -4.39
C GLY A 13 7.25 -7.22 -4.99
N TRP A 14 6.55 -6.10 -4.77
CA TRP A 14 5.29 -5.77 -5.43
C TRP A 14 5.54 -4.92 -6.67
N GLU A 15 4.85 -5.22 -7.77
CA GLU A 15 4.82 -4.38 -8.96
C GLU A 15 3.58 -3.46 -8.95
N TYR A 16 3.78 -2.17 -9.20
CA TYR A 16 2.73 -1.16 -9.17
C TYR A 16 2.49 -0.56 -10.55
N ALA A 17 1.21 -0.42 -10.91
CA ALA A 17 0.77 0.33 -12.09
C ALA A 17 0.19 1.69 -11.70
N ASN A 18 0.16 2.63 -12.64
CA ASN A 18 -0.51 3.91 -12.42
C ASN A 18 -2.03 3.71 -12.30
N ALA A 19 -2.67 4.45 -11.40
CA ALA A 19 -4.13 4.38 -11.19
C ALA A 19 -4.97 4.62 -12.45
N TYR A 20 -4.44 5.35 -13.43
CA TYR A 20 -5.13 5.70 -14.67
C TYR A 20 -4.80 4.77 -15.86
N ASP A 21 -3.91 3.80 -15.66
CA ASP A 21 -3.52 2.80 -16.65
C ASP A 21 -4.16 1.43 -16.34
N GLU A 22 -3.90 0.42 -17.18
CA GLU A 22 -4.31 -0.96 -16.95
C GLU A 22 -3.48 -1.58 -15.81
N PHE A 23 -4.14 -2.15 -14.80
CA PHE A 23 -3.49 -2.67 -13.59
C PHE A 23 -3.88 -4.12 -13.24
N GLU A 24 -4.54 -4.83 -14.16
CA GLU A 24 -5.03 -6.21 -13.91
C GLU A 24 -3.90 -7.21 -13.65
N ASP A 25 -2.71 -6.96 -14.23
CA ASP A 25 -1.50 -7.77 -14.05
C ASP A 25 -0.58 -7.25 -12.94
N ALA A 26 -0.90 -6.10 -12.33
CA ALA A 26 -0.08 -5.49 -11.29
C ALA A 26 -0.44 -6.04 -9.89
N ASP A 27 0.54 -6.00 -8.98
CA ASP A 27 0.36 -6.38 -7.58
C ASP A 27 -0.24 -5.23 -6.73
N GLY A 28 -0.31 -4.03 -7.30
CA GLY A 28 -0.92 -2.85 -6.68
C GLY A 28 -1.00 -1.68 -7.65
N VAL A 29 -1.51 -0.55 -7.16
CA VAL A 29 -1.57 0.71 -7.90
C VAL A 29 -0.97 1.88 -7.10
N GLU A 30 -0.26 2.76 -7.80
CA GLU A 30 0.20 4.05 -7.26
C GLU A 30 -0.91 5.10 -7.37
N LEU A 31 -1.23 5.73 -6.25
CA LEU A 31 -2.30 6.70 -6.08
C LEU A 31 -1.68 8.04 -5.67
N VAL A 32 -2.12 9.13 -6.30
CA VAL A 32 -1.79 10.48 -5.85
C VAL A 32 -2.98 11.05 -5.10
N CYS A 33 -2.74 11.43 -3.85
CA CYS A 33 -3.74 12.06 -3.00
C CYS A 33 -4.25 13.37 -3.61
N GLY A 34 -5.52 13.36 -4.02
CA GLY A 34 -6.18 14.52 -4.63
C GLY A 34 -5.72 14.83 -6.05
N ALA A 35 -5.29 13.82 -6.81
CA ALA A 35 -5.15 13.96 -8.25
C ALA A 35 -6.51 14.22 -8.92
N SER A 36 -6.50 15.18 -9.86
CA SER A 36 -7.45 15.57 -10.94
C SER A 36 -8.96 15.65 -10.67
N GLU A 37 -9.52 14.97 -9.67
CA GLU A 37 -10.97 14.83 -9.43
C GLU A 37 -11.45 15.52 -8.14
N THR A 38 -10.54 16.12 -7.37
CA THR A 38 -10.91 16.85 -6.15
C THR A 38 -10.90 18.35 -6.40
N ASP A 39 -12.02 19.04 -6.12
CA ASP A 39 -12.19 20.51 -6.17
C ASP A 39 -11.29 21.30 -5.17
N GLY A 40 -10.33 20.65 -4.51
CA GLY A 40 -9.42 21.24 -3.52
C GLY A 40 -7.94 20.97 -3.84
N ASP A 41 -7.06 21.65 -3.11
CA ASP A 41 -5.60 21.38 -3.14
C ASP A 41 -5.38 19.96 -2.60
N GLY A 42 -5.21 18.99 -3.51
CA GLY A 42 -4.89 17.62 -3.14
C GLY A 42 -3.64 17.59 -2.28
N CYS A 43 -3.52 16.61 -1.38
CA CYS A 43 -2.31 16.54 -0.55
C CYS A 43 -1.05 16.23 -1.36
N GLY A 44 -1.19 15.80 -2.63
CA GLY A 44 -0.10 15.63 -3.59
C GLY A 44 0.82 14.45 -3.28
N GLU A 45 0.60 13.81 -2.14
CA GLU A 45 1.39 12.71 -1.64
C GLU A 45 1.04 11.40 -2.36
N LEU A 46 2.07 10.60 -2.58
CA LEU A 46 1.93 9.27 -3.17
C LEU A 46 1.53 8.26 -2.11
N TYR A 47 0.62 7.38 -2.48
CA TYR A 47 0.20 6.21 -1.71
C TYR A 47 0.13 4.99 -2.61
N PHE A 48 0.30 3.82 -2.02
CA PHE A 48 0.32 2.55 -2.73
C PHE A 48 -0.84 1.70 -2.23
N LEU A 49 -1.80 1.40 -3.11
CA LEU A 49 -2.84 0.40 -2.85
C LEU A 49 -2.29 -0.97 -3.24
N ASN A 50 -2.23 -1.87 -2.27
CA ASN A 50 -1.66 -3.21 -2.42
C ASN A 50 -2.78 -4.24 -2.58
N PHE A 51 -2.70 -5.07 -3.62
CA PHE A 51 -3.61 -6.19 -3.78
C PHE A 51 -3.13 -7.43 -3.03
N VAL A 52 -4.08 -8.32 -2.74
CA VAL A 52 -3.82 -9.64 -2.20
C VAL A 52 -3.05 -10.47 -3.23
N ARG A 53 -1.84 -10.91 -2.88
CA ARG A 53 -1.04 -11.85 -3.67
C ARG A 53 -1.11 -13.25 -3.07
N TYR A 54 -1.06 -14.25 -3.95
CA TYR A 54 -0.99 -15.65 -3.57
C TYR A 54 0.27 -16.29 -4.13
N GLU A 55 1.03 -16.98 -3.28
CA GLU A 55 2.10 -17.87 -3.72
C GLU A 55 1.77 -19.29 -3.27
N LYS A 56 1.79 -20.26 -4.21
CA LYS A 56 1.47 -21.68 -3.95
C LYS A 56 0.09 -21.91 -3.28
N GLY A 57 -0.84 -20.98 -3.47
CA GLY A 57 -2.19 -21.04 -2.88
C GLY A 57 -2.30 -20.47 -1.46
N GLU A 58 -1.22 -19.94 -0.91
CA GLU A 58 -1.24 -19.20 0.36
C GLU A 58 -1.17 -17.70 0.11
N GLU A 59 -1.98 -16.95 0.86
CA GLU A 59 -1.94 -15.49 0.82
C GLU A 59 -0.60 -15.01 1.39
N LEU A 60 0.10 -14.16 0.65
CA LEU A 60 1.33 -13.55 1.12
C LEU A 60 0.99 -12.41 2.09
N ASP A 61 1.64 -12.44 3.25
CA ASP A 61 1.71 -11.28 4.14
C ASP A 61 2.99 -10.51 3.82
N PRO A 62 2.90 -9.23 3.44
CA PRO A 62 4.07 -8.46 3.06
C PRO A 62 4.91 -8.13 4.29
N ASP A 63 6.23 -8.27 4.17
CA ASP A 63 7.17 -7.87 5.21
C ASP A 63 7.28 -6.34 5.23
N VAL A 64 6.47 -5.69 6.07
CA VAL A 64 6.54 -4.26 6.30
C VAL A 64 7.32 -4.02 7.59
N PRO A 65 8.61 -3.64 7.51
CA PRO A 65 9.36 -3.35 8.71
C PRO A 65 8.75 -2.14 9.41
N LEU A 66 8.37 -2.30 10.68
CA LEU A 66 7.96 -1.17 11.49
C LEU A 66 9.14 -0.22 11.62
N ARG A 67 8.92 1.07 11.30
CA ARG A 67 9.90 2.09 11.64
C ARG A 67 10.10 2.07 13.16
N PRO A 68 11.33 2.25 13.67
CA PRO A 68 11.60 2.21 15.10
C PRO A 68 10.74 3.18 15.92
N GLU A 69 10.32 4.30 15.30
CA GLU A 69 9.43 5.31 15.88
C GLU A 69 7.96 4.87 15.99
N ASP A 70 7.51 3.96 15.12
CA ASP A 70 6.15 3.41 15.11
C ASP A 70 6.05 2.08 15.89
N ALA A 71 7.19 1.57 16.39
CA ALA A 71 7.22 0.32 17.12
C ALA A 71 6.35 0.44 18.38
N PRO A 72 5.35 -0.44 18.55
CA PRO A 72 4.47 -0.37 19.71
C PRO A 72 5.26 -0.58 21.01
N ASN A 73 5.13 0.37 21.94
CA ASN A 73 5.72 0.25 23.26
C ASN A 73 4.77 -0.55 24.17
N PHE A 74 5.04 -1.84 24.30
CA PHE A 74 4.28 -2.76 25.15
C PHE A 74 4.80 -2.78 26.60
N ASP A 75 4.86 -1.62 27.28
CA ASP A 75 5.04 -1.55 28.75
C ASP A 75 3.68 -1.71 29.45
N PHE A 76 3.09 -2.90 29.36
CA PHE A 76 1.90 -3.22 30.15
C PHE A 76 2.31 -3.42 31.62
N ARG A 77 2.38 -2.32 32.39
CA ARG A 77 2.61 -2.40 33.84
C ARG A 77 1.52 -3.26 34.49
N THR A 78 1.96 -4.37 35.09
CA THR A 78 1.15 -5.31 35.89
C THR A 78 0.65 -4.66 37.17
#